data_AF-A0A2S6R5C7-F1
#
_entry.id   AF-A0A2S6R5C7-F1
#
_cell.length_a   1.000
_cell.length_b   1.000
_cell.length_c   1.000
_cell.angle_alpha   90.00
_cell.angle_beta   90.00
_cell.angle_gamma   90.00
#
_symmetry.space_group_name_H-M   'P 1'
#
loop_
_entity.id
_entity.type
_entity.pdbx_description
1 polymer ?
#
loop_
_entity_poly.entity_id
_entity_poly.type
_entity_poly.pdbx_seq_one_letter_code
_entity_poly.pdbx_strand_id
1 'polypeptide(L)'
;MIIVDGAEDMNRNAANAILKYLEEPPAQTLFLVVSHAPARLLPTIRSRCRALSLRPLGDDLLNQLIADKVAPDLDATERALLASISEGSPGRALALAEQGGVALYDTLIGILDGLPKLDIRAVHSLGDKVARRDGLEAFRTLTGLMEWWLARLVCDSARGGEGRHLSRREAALCQRLMTTGDLEHWALGWEKLSRLFARAEAVNLEPKQVLLNAITTLQQAAGD
;
A
#
# COMPACT_ATOMS: atom_id res chain seq x y z
N MET A 1 0.13 -9.37 29.58
CA MET A 1 0.40 -9.51 28.13
C MET A 1 1.39 -8.43 27.73
N ILE A 2 2.42 -8.78 26.98
CA ILE A 2 3.46 -7.87 26.49
C ILE A 2 3.45 -7.94 24.96
N ILE A 3 3.37 -6.79 24.30
CA ILE A 3 3.41 -6.69 22.84
C ILE A 3 4.71 -5.99 22.45
N VAL A 4 5.43 -6.59 21.52
CA VAL A 4 6.62 -6.01 20.88
C VAL A 4 6.32 -5.90 19.41
N ASP A 5 6.08 -4.67 18.96
CA ASP A 5 5.79 -4.36 17.56
C ASP A 5 7.05 -3.91 16.82
N GLY A 6 7.19 -4.32 15.56
CA GLY A 6 8.39 -4.07 14.75
C GLY A 6 9.68 -4.66 15.35
N ALA A 7 9.64 -5.91 15.82
CA ALA A 7 10.76 -6.53 16.53
C ALA A 7 12.09 -6.56 15.74
N GLU A 8 12.06 -6.49 14.41
CA GLU A 8 13.21 -6.38 13.51
C GLU A 8 13.97 -5.05 13.56
N ASP A 9 13.34 -4.02 14.14
CA ASP A 9 13.93 -2.68 14.27
C ASP A 9 14.57 -2.46 15.65
N MET A 10 14.48 -3.46 16.53
CA MET A 10 15.26 -3.48 17.77
C MET A 10 16.76 -3.44 17.46
N ASN A 11 17.46 -2.51 18.10
CA ASN A 11 18.92 -2.57 18.14
C ASN A 11 19.39 -3.83 18.89
N ARG A 12 20.68 -4.17 18.74
CA ARG A 12 21.26 -5.38 19.35
C ARG A 12 21.07 -5.45 20.87
N ASN A 13 21.14 -4.31 21.56
CA ASN A 13 21.02 -4.27 23.02
C ASN A 13 19.59 -4.61 23.46
N ALA A 14 18.58 -4.01 22.81
CA ALA A 14 17.18 -4.31 23.07
C ALA A 14 16.85 -5.78 22.74
N ALA A 15 17.32 -6.28 21.59
CA ALA A 15 17.12 -7.65 21.17
C ALA A 15 17.78 -8.67 22.14
N ASN A 16 18.95 -8.37 22.69
CA ASN A 16 19.58 -9.23 23.70
C ASN A 16 18.89 -9.16 25.06
N ALA A 17 18.41 -7.98 25.46
CA ALA A 17 17.69 -7.80 26.73
C ALA A 17 16.39 -8.61 26.77
N ILE A 18 15.64 -8.63 25.65
CA ILE A 18 14.38 -9.37 25.60
C ILE A 18 14.58 -10.89 25.59
N LEU A 19 15.70 -11.41 25.08
CA LEU A 19 15.98 -12.86 25.05
C LEU A 19 15.87 -13.50 26.43
N LYS A 20 16.39 -12.84 27.47
CA LYS A 20 16.29 -13.34 28.85
C LYS A 20 14.83 -13.60 29.26
N TYR A 21 13.92 -12.70 28.89
CA TYR A 21 12.51 -12.83 29.22
C TYR A 21 11.74 -13.79 28.30
N LEU A 22 12.24 -14.04 27.08
CA LEU A 22 11.67 -15.07 26.20
C LEU A 22 12.11 -16.48 26.59
N GLU A 23 13.29 -16.63 27.19
CA GLU A 23 13.80 -17.91 27.72
C GLU A 23 13.08 -18.34 28.99
N GLU A 24 12.97 -17.41 29.94
CA GLU A 24 12.35 -17.65 31.24
C GLU A 24 11.25 -16.60 31.45
N PRO A 25 10.10 -16.72 30.74
CA PRO A 25 9.02 -15.76 30.87
C PRO A 25 8.47 -15.77 32.30
N PRO A 26 8.18 -14.58 32.87
CA PRO A 26 7.54 -14.51 34.17
C PRO A 26 6.20 -15.27 34.17
N ALA A 27 5.81 -15.80 35.33
CA ALA A 27 4.55 -16.51 35.47
C ALA A 27 3.37 -15.68 34.94
N GLN A 28 2.43 -16.32 34.25
CA GLN A 28 1.24 -15.70 33.67
C GLN A 28 1.54 -14.59 32.63
N THR A 29 2.70 -14.64 31.97
CA THR A 29 3.06 -13.68 30.90
C THR A 29 2.91 -14.29 29.51
N LEU A 30 2.19 -13.59 28.64
CA LEU A 30 2.14 -13.85 27.20
C LEU A 30 2.91 -12.75 26.47
N PHE A 31 3.90 -13.15 25.67
CA PHE A 31 4.59 -12.29 24.72
C PHE A 31 3.97 -12.43 23.32
N LEU A 32 3.60 -11.31 22.73
CA LEU A 32 3.23 -11.18 21.33
C LEU A 32 4.33 -10.39 20.62
N VAL A 33 5.15 -11.08 19.85
CA VAL A 33 6.24 -10.48 19.08
C VAL A 33 5.77 -10.36 17.63
N VAL A 34 5.56 -9.14 17.18
CA VAL A 34 5.09 -8.80 15.84
C VAL A 34 6.29 -8.40 14.98
N SER A 35 6.34 -8.89 13.75
CA SER A 35 7.40 -8.60 12.80
C SER A 35 6.86 -8.62 11.37
N HIS A 36 7.21 -7.60 10.60
CA HIS A 36 6.90 -7.48 9.17
C HIS A 36 8.01 -8.11 8.31
N ALA A 37 9.21 -8.23 8.85
CA ALA A 37 10.36 -8.88 8.22
C ALA A 37 10.97 -9.96 9.12
N PRO A 38 10.31 -11.13 9.31
CA PRO A 38 10.78 -12.16 10.24
C PRO A 38 12.18 -12.71 9.91
N ALA A 39 12.65 -12.56 8.66
CA ALA A 39 14.00 -12.92 8.26
C ALA A 39 15.09 -11.98 8.83
N ARG A 40 14.73 -10.74 9.19
CA ARG A 40 15.63 -9.77 9.85
C ARG A 40 15.73 -9.99 11.36
N LEU A 41 14.84 -10.79 11.95
CA LEU A 41 14.91 -11.12 13.38
C LEU A 41 16.12 -11.99 13.69
N LEU A 42 16.69 -11.79 14.88
CA LEU A 42 17.74 -12.65 15.38
C LEU A 42 17.24 -14.11 15.45
N PRO A 43 18.03 -15.09 14.95
CA PRO A 43 17.65 -16.51 15.04
C PRO A 43 17.33 -16.97 16.47
N THR A 44 17.98 -16.37 17.47
CA THR A 44 17.76 -16.66 18.89
C THR A 44 16.39 -16.24 19.40
N ILE A 45 15.83 -15.13 18.89
CA ILE A 45 14.46 -14.72 19.20
C ILE A 45 13.49 -15.69 18.50
N ARG A 46 13.71 -15.95 17.21
CA ARG A 46 12.85 -16.84 16.42
C ARG A 46 12.73 -18.24 17.00
N SER A 47 13.81 -18.80 17.54
CA SER A 47 13.81 -20.15 18.12
C SER A 47 13.04 -20.26 19.43
N ARG A 48 12.74 -19.13 20.09
CA ARG A 48 12.02 -19.05 21.37
C ARG A 48 10.56 -18.59 21.20
N CYS A 49 10.14 -18.26 19.98
CA CYS A 49 8.77 -17.90 19.67
C CYS A 49 8.09 -18.98 18.83
N ARG A 50 6.80 -19.20 19.06
CA ARG A 50 5.96 -19.97 18.14
C ARG A 50 5.57 -19.07 16.97
N ALA A 51 5.94 -19.44 15.75
CA ALA A 51 5.58 -18.69 14.56
C ALA A 51 4.08 -18.85 14.26
N LEU A 52 3.37 -17.72 14.17
CA LEU A 52 2.02 -17.62 13.66
C LEU A 52 2.06 -16.73 12.42
N SER A 53 1.88 -17.31 11.23
CA SER A 53 1.86 -16.56 9.98
C SER A 53 0.45 -16.04 9.72
N LEU A 54 0.29 -14.72 9.74
CA LEU A 54 -0.93 -14.05 9.29
C LEU A 54 -0.86 -13.93 7.77
N ARG A 55 -1.64 -14.77 7.07
CA ARG A 55 -1.74 -14.75 5.62
C ARG A 55 -2.90 -13.85 5.18
N PRO A 56 -2.82 -13.23 3.99
CA PRO A 56 -3.96 -12.56 3.40
C PRO A 56 -5.20 -13.44 3.39
N LEU A 57 -6.37 -12.85 3.63
CA LEU A 57 -7.65 -13.52 3.47
C LEU A 57 -7.90 -13.79 1.99
N GLY A 58 -8.59 -14.90 1.70
CA GLY A 58 -9.12 -15.13 0.35
C GLY A 58 -10.21 -14.12 0.00
N ASP A 59 -10.37 -13.84 -1.30
CA ASP A 59 -11.32 -12.86 -1.82
C ASP A 59 -12.75 -13.05 -1.27
N ASP A 60 -13.24 -14.29 -1.19
CA ASP A 60 -14.59 -14.58 -0.71
C ASP A 60 -14.79 -14.15 0.76
N LEU A 61 -13.84 -14.50 1.63
CA LEU A 61 -13.90 -14.19 3.06
C LEU A 61 -13.72 -12.69 3.29
N LEU A 62 -12.84 -12.03 2.53
CA LEU A 62 -12.68 -10.58 2.63
C LEU A 62 -13.95 -9.85 2.12
N ASN A 63 -14.54 -10.29 1.02
CA ASN A 63 -15.80 -9.73 0.52
C ASN A 63 -16.93 -9.87 1.54
N GLN A 64 -17.05 -11.03 2.21
CA GLN A 64 -18.00 -11.24 3.30
C GLN A 64 -17.71 -10.33 4.50
N LEU A 65 -16.45 -10.20 4.91
CA LEU A 65 -16.08 -9.29 5.99
C LEU A 65 -16.45 -7.84 5.66
N ILE A 66 -16.22 -7.41 4.41
CA ILE A 66 -16.58 -6.06 3.97
C ILE A 66 -18.09 -5.88 4.01
N ALA A 67 -18.83 -6.87 3.52
CA ALA A 67 -20.29 -6.90 3.53
C ALA A 67 -20.89 -6.73 4.93
N ASP A 68 -20.32 -7.43 5.90
CA ASP A 68 -20.94 -7.59 7.21
C ASP A 68 -20.47 -6.56 8.23
N LYS A 69 -19.25 -6.01 8.06
CA LYS A 69 -18.56 -5.25 9.12
C LYS A 69 -17.87 -3.98 8.66
N VAL A 70 -17.24 -3.97 7.47
CA VAL A 70 -16.38 -2.84 7.07
C VAL A 70 -17.17 -1.75 6.37
N ALA A 71 -17.96 -2.12 5.36
CA ALA A 71 -18.65 -1.17 4.50
C ALA A 71 -19.94 -1.78 3.95
N PRO A 72 -20.96 -2.01 4.81
CA PRO A 72 -22.19 -2.70 4.43
C PRO A 72 -22.99 -1.96 3.37
N ASP A 73 -22.85 -0.63 3.30
CA ASP A 73 -23.59 0.25 2.41
C ASP A 73 -23.04 0.28 0.97
N LEU A 74 -21.83 -0.24 0.73
CA LEU A 74 -21.27 -0.31 -0.63
C LEU A 74 -22.02 -1.33 -1.48
N ASP A 75 -22.22 -1.01 -2.76
CA ASP A 75 -22.80 -1.99 -3.68
C ASP A 75 -21.84 -3.16 -3.97
N ALA A 76 -22.32 -4.19 -4.68
CA ALA A 76 -21.53 -5.39 -4.95
C ALA A 76 -20.26 -5.11 -5.78
N THR A 77 -20.30 -4.10 -6.66
CA THR A 77 -19.19 -3.73 -7.54
C THR A 77 -18.14 -2.93 -6.78
N GLU A 78 -18.57 -1.92 -6.01
CA GLU A 78 -17.70 -1.15 -5.12
C GLU A 78 -17.03 -2.03 -4.08
N ARG A 79 -17.76 -3.01 -3.53
CA ARG A 79 -17.26 -3.99 -2.57
C ARG A 79 -16.20 -4.91 -3.17
N ALA A 80 -16.46 -5.44 -4.37
CA ALA A 80 -15.48 -6.27 -5.08
C ALA A 80 -14.21 -5.49 -5.43
N LEU A 81 -14.37 -4.21 -5.81
CA LEU A 81 -13.25 -3.31 -6.03
C LEU A 81 -12.46 -3.10 -4.73
N LEU A 82 -13.14 -2.73 -3.64
CA LEU A 82 -12.54 -2.55 -2.31
C LEU A 82 -11.77 -3.79 -1.85
N ALA A 83 -12.34 -4.98 -2.01
CA ALA A 83 -11.67 -6.24 -1.67
C ALA A 83 -10.39 -6.43 -2.50
N SER A 84 -10.46 -6.14 -3.80
CA SER A 84 -9.31 -6.29 -4.71
C SER A 84 -8.17 -5.32 -4.37
N ILE A 85 -8.47 -4.05 -4.10
CA ILE A 85 -7.44 -3.04 -3.74
C ILE A 85 -6.91 -3.23 -2.31
N SER A 86 -7.54 -4.09 -1.51
CA SER A 86 -7.14 -4.41 -0.13
C SER A 86 -6.23 -5.64 0.00
N GLU A 87 -6.05 -6.40 -1.08
CA GLU A 87 -5.13 -7.55 -1.16
C GLU A 87 -5.27 -8.55 0.00
N GLY A 88 -6.51 -8.88 0.38
CA GLY A 88 -6.77 -9.83 1.46
C GLY A 88 -6.50 -9.27 2.87
N SER A 89 -6.14 -7.99 3.02
CA SER A 89 -5.89 -7.35 4.34
C SER A 89 -7.15 -6.66 4.88
N PRO A 90 -7.73 -7.15 6.01
CA PRO A 90 -8.86 -6.50 6.67
C PRO A 90 -8.59 -5.07 7.11
N GLY A 91 -7.41 -4.82 7.67
CA GLY A 91 -7.02 -3.49 8.15
C GLY A 91 -6.90 -2.50 7.00
N ARG A 92 -6.36 -2.94 5.86
CA ARG A 92 -6.29 -2.13 4.64
C ARG A 92 -7.69 -1.85 4.08
N ALA A 93 -8.58 -2.85 4.07
CA ALA A 93 -9.97 -2.66 3.65
C ALA A 93 -10.71 -1.64 4.51
N LEU A 94 -10.51 -1.68 5.83
CA LEU A 94 -11.08 -0.70 6.75
C LEU A 94 -10.55 0.71 6.50
N ALA A 95 -9.23 0.87 6.45
CA ALA A 95 -8.61 2.17 6.19
C ALA A 95 -9.07 2.75 4.84
N LEU A 96 -9.14 1.92 3.79
CA LEU A 96 -9.65 2.35 2.49
C LEU A 96 -11.13 2.73 2.56
N ALA A 97 -11.98 1.93 3.21
CA ALA A 97 -13.40 2.25 3.35
C ALA A 97 -13.63 3.60 4.06
N GLU A 98 -12.93 3.82 5.17
CA GLU A 98 -13.03 5.06 5.97
C GLU A 98 -12.63 6.31 5.19
N GLN A 99 -11.69 6.18 4.24
CA GLN A 99 -11.18 7.29 3.43
C GLN A 99 -11.81 7.37 2.03
N GLY A 100 -12.87 6.62 1.74
CA GLY A 100 -13.50 6.61 0.41
C GLY A 100 -12.60 6.04 -0.68
N GLY A 101 -11.82 5.01 -0.34
CA GLY A 101 -10.78 4.39 -1.16
C GLY A 101 -11.25 3.93 -2.54
N VAL A 102 -12.50 3.51 -2.68
CA VAL A 102 -13.13 3.18 -3.98
C VAL A 102 -13.15 4.42 -4.89
N ALA A 103 -13.71 5.53 -4.41
CA ALA A 103 -13.79 6.78 -5.16
C ALA A 103 -12.40 7.42 -5.39
N LEU A 104 -11.48 7.28 -4.43
CA LEU A 104 -10.09 7.71 -4.58
C LEU A 104 -9.38 6.91 -5.67
N TYR A 105 -9.54 5.59 -5.68
CA TYR A 105 -8.95 4.73 -6.71
C TYR A 105 -9.53 5.05 -8.10
N ASP A 106 -10.84 5.23 -8.23
CA ASP A 106 -11.46 5.62 -9.51
C ASP A 106 -10.96 6.99 -10.00
N THR A 107 -10.80 7.95 -9.09
CA THR A 107 -10.21 9.26 -9.40
C THR A 107 -8.76 9.12 -9.85
N LEU A 108 -7.98 8.29 -9.16
CA LEU A 108 -6.59 8.01 -9.50
C LEU A 108 -6.49 7.40 -10.91
N ILE A 109 -7.21 6.33 -11.19
CA ILE A 109 -7.20 5.69 -12.52
C ILE A 109 -7.68 6.67 -13.60
N GLY A 110 -8.69 7.50 -13.31
CA GLY A 110 -9.16 8.53 -14.23
C GLY A 110 -8.09 9.57 -14.57
N ILE A 111 -7.26 9.97 -13.60
CA ILE A 111 -6.11 10.86 -13.83
C ILE A 111 -5.03 10.13 -14.63
N LEU A 112 -4.63 8.93 -14.19
CA LEU A 112 -3.54 8.16 -14.82
C LEU A 112 -3.86 7.77 -16.26
N ASP A 113 -5.14 7.66 -16.64
CA ASP A 113 -5.58 7.43 -18.02
C ASP A 113 -5.04 8.49 -19.00
N GLY A 114 -4.74 9.70 -18.51
CA GLY A 114 -4.13 10.77 -19.30
C GLY A 114 -2.63 10.65 -19.56
N LEU A 115 -1.93 9.67 -19.00
CA LEU A 115 -0.48 9.51 -19.23
C LEU A 115 -0.16 9.35 -20.74
N PRO A 116 0.94 9.93 -21.24
CA PRO A 116 2.00 10.63 -20.49
C PRO A 116 1.69 12.10 -20.14
N LYS A 117 0.59 12.68 -20.66
CA LYS A 117 0.25 14.10 -20.48
C LYS A 117 -1.01 14.27 -19.62
N LEU A 118 -0.80 14.30 -18.31
CA LEU A 118 -1.90 14.41 -17.35
C LEU A 118 -2.65 15.74 -17.43
N ASP A 119 -3.95 15.70 -17.13
CA ASP A 119 -4.74 16.91 -16.91
C ASP A 119 -4.31 17.58 -15.59
N ILE A 120 -3.51 18.65 -15.73
CA ILE A 120 -3.01 19.44 -14.60
C ILE A 120 -4.14 19.94 -13.69
N ARG A 121 -5.34 20.25 -14.23
CA ARG A 121 -6.46 20.73 -13.41
C ARG A 121 -7.00 19.64 -12.51
N ALA A 122 -7.16 18.43 -13.05
CA ALA A 122 -7.60 17.27 -12.28
C ALA A 122 -6.60 16.93 -11.16
N VAL A 123 -5.31 17.01 -11.47
CA VAL A 123 -4.20 16.84 -10.51
C VAL A 123 -4.27 17.85 -9.38
N HIS A 124 -4.38 19.15 -9.71
CA HIS A 124 -4.48 20.20 -8.70
C HIS A 124 -5.73 20.03 -7.84
N SER A 125 -6.87 19.67 -8.46
CA SER A 125 -8.11 19.41 -7.72
C SER A 125 -7.97 18.22 -6.76
N LEU A 126 -7.23 17.17 -7.10
CA LEU A 126 -6.96 16.06 -6.20
C LEU A 126 -6.03 16.50 -5.06
N GLY A 127 -4.97 17.24 -5.39
CA GLY A 127 -4.04 17.82 -4.43
C GLY A 127 -4.74 18.70 -3.39
N ASP A 128 -5.66 19.57 -3.82
CA ASP A 128 -6.44 20.44 -2.93
C ASP A 128 -7.40 19.68 -2.03
N LYS A 129 -7.88 18.50 -2.44
CA LYS A 129 -8.72 17.63 -1.61
C LYS A 129 -7.89 16.98 -0.49
N VAL A 130 -6.72 16.44 -0.82
CA VAL A 130 -5.88 15.72 0.15
C VAL A 130 -5.05 16.64 1.05
N ALA A 131 -4.84 17.90 0.67
CA ALA A 131 -4.15 18.91 1.48
C ALA A 131 -5.05 19.58 2.54
N ARG A 132 -6.33 19.21 2.65
CA ARG A 132 -7.23 19.73 3.70
C ARG A 132 -6.76 19.28 5.08
N ARG A 133 -7.19 20.00 6.13
CA ARG A 133 -6.74 19.81 7.52
C ARG A 133 -7.03 18.40 8.09
N ASP A 134 -8.00 17.70 7.53
CA ASP A 134 -8.42 16.33 7.79
C ASP A 134 -7.96 15.33 6.71
N GLY A 135 -7.25 15.81 5.67
CA GLY A 135 -6.89 15.03 4.48
C GLY A 135 -5.64 14.17 4.60
N LEU A 136 -4.96 14.13 5.75
CA LEU A 136 -3.72 13.37 5.90
C LEU A 136 -3.93 11.87 5.70
N GLU A 137 -5.02 11.30 6.22
CA GLU A 137 -5.34 9.88 6.04
C GLU A 137 -5.76 9.58 4.59
N ALA A 138 -6.52 10.50 3.96
CA ALA A 138 -6.82 10.41 2.53
C ALA A 138 -5.56 10.51 1.66
N PHE A 139 -4.59 11.35 2.05
CA PHE A 139 -3.29 11.46 1.40
C PHE A 139 -2.49 10.17 1.52
N ARG A 140 -2.36 9.61 2.73
CA ARG A 140 -1.72 8.30 2.97
C ARG A 140 -2.36 7.18 2.15
N THR A 141 -3.70 7.18 2.11
CA THR A 141 -4.47 6.24 1.31
C THR A 141 -4.17 6.40 -0.18
N LEU A 142 -4.16 7.63 -0.69
CA LEU A 142 -3.83 7.93 -2.08
C LEU A 142 -2.40 7.50 -2.44
N THR A 143 -1.40 7.86 -1.64
CA THR A 143 0.00 7.50 -1.90
C THR A 143 0.18 5.98 -1.87
N GLY A 144 -0.46 5.30 -0.92
CA GLY A 144 -0.45 3.83 -0.84
C GLY A 144 -1.15 3.16 -2.03
N LEU A 145 -2.22 3.75 -2.57
CA LEU A 145 -2.87 3.27 -3.80
C LEU A 145 -1.98 3.49 -5.03
N MET A 146 -1.28 4.63 -5.11
CA MET A 146 -0.35 4.93 -6.20
C MET A 146 0.84 3.98 -6.23
N GLU A 147 1.51 3.77 -5.08
CA GLU A 147 2.61 2.81 -4.95
C GLU A 147 2.18 1.40 -5.30
N TRP A 148 1.04 0.98 -4.76
CA TRP A 148 0.49 -0.34 -5.00
C TRP A 148 0.15 -0.57 -6.48
N TRP A 149 -0.54 0.37 -7.11
CA TRP A 149 -0.90 0.26 -8.53
C TRP A 149 0.33 0.21 -9.42
N LEU A 150 1.33 1.06 -9.14
CA LEU A 150 2.56 1.10 -9.91
C LEU A 150 3.42 -0.17 -9.71
N ALA A 151 3.47 -0.71 -8.49
CA ALA A 151 4.11 -2.00 -8.22
C ALA A 151 3.46 -3.12 -9.03
N ARG A 152 2.13 -3.16 -9.11
CA ARG A 152 1.38 -4.10 -9.95
C ARG A 152 1.73 -3.93 -11.43
N LEU A 153 1.73 -2.71 -11.95
CA LEU A 153 2.12 -2.45 -13.35
C LEU A 153 3.52 -2.99 -13.67
N VAL A 154 4.50 -2.75 -12.79
CA VAL A 154 5.88 -3.24 -12.97
C VAL A 154 5.93 -4.77 -12.94
N CYS A 155 5.22 -5.39 -11.98
CA CYS A 155 5.19 -6.85 -11.86
C CYS A 155 4.48 -7.52 -13.06
N ASP A 156 3.38 -6.93 -13.52
CA ASP A 156 2.62 -7.43 -14.66
C ASP A 156 3.44 -7.29 -15.94
N SER A 157 4.12 -6.16 -16.13
CA SER A 157 5.06 -5.94 -17.25
C SER A 157 6.19 -6.97 -17.26
N ALA A 158 6.79 -7.26 -16.09
CA ALA A 158 7.83 -8.28 -15.96
C ALA A 158 7.34 -9.72 -16.24
N ARG A 159 6.03 -9.97 -16.13
CA ARG A 159 5.38 -11.27 -16.41
C ARG A 159 4.80 -11.36 -17.82
N GLY A 160 5.07 -10.41 -18.70
CA GLY A 160 4.54 -10.40 -20.07
C GLY A 160 3.12 -9.86 -20.21
N GLY A 161 2.64 -9.10 -19.22
CA GLY A 161 1.34 -8.41 -19.25
C GLY A 161 0.15 -9.23 -18.75
N GLU A 162 0.38 -10.40 -18.15
CA GLU A 162 -0.66 -11.28 -17.60
C GLU A 162 -1.07 -10.88 -16.17
N GLY A 163 -1.58 -9.65 -16.03
CA GLY A 163 -2.05 -9.09 -14.77
C GLY A 163 -3.55 -9.26 -14.52
N ARG A 164 -3.96 -9.35 -13.24
CA ARG A 164 -5.38 -9.16 -12.87
C ARG A 164 -5.70 -7.68 -13.00
N HIS A 165 -6.62 -7.33 -13.89
CA HIS A 165 -7.16 -5.97 -14.01
C HIS A 165 -8.51 -5.84 -13.31
N LEU A 166 -8.72 -4.74 -12.60
CA LEU A 166 -9.89 -4.48 -11.76
C LEU A 166 -11.02 -3.79 -12.52
N SER A 167 -10.69 -3.09 -13.60
CA SER A 167 -11.69 -2.48 -14.49
C SER A 167 -11.22 -2.50 -15.94
N ARG A 168 -12.16 -2.32 -16.89
CA ARG A 168 -11.83 -2.17 -18.31
C ARG A 168 -10.95 -0.95 -18.58
N ARG A 169 -11.16 0.15 -17.84
CA ARG A 169 -10.34 1.36 -17.94
C ARG A 169 -8.91 1.10 -17.48
N GLU A 170 -8.73 0.45 -16.33
CA GLU A 170 -7.40 0.07 -15.84
C GLU A 170 -6.69 -0.86 -16.81
N ALA A 171 -7.38 -1.87 -17.35
CA ALA A 171 -6.80 -2.80 -18.33
C ALA A 171 -6.27 -2.08 -19.57
N ALA A 172 -7.08 -1.19 -20.15
CA ALA A 172 -6.68 -0.40 -21.32
C ALA A 172 -5.51 0.54 -21.02
N LEU A 173 -5.48 1.15 -19.83
CA LEU A 173 -4.38 1.98 -19.37
C LEU A 173 -3.08 1.16 -19.25
N CYS A 174 -3.09 0.05 -18.50
CA CYS A 174 -1.92 -0.79 -18.31
C CYS A 174 -1.38 -1.29 -19.66
N GLN A 175 -2.27 -1.76 -20.55
CA GLN A 175 -1.88 -2.20 -21.90
C GLN A 175 -1.18 -1.09 -22.67
N ARG A 176 -1.74 0.13 -22.68
CA ARG A 176 -1.13 1.28 -23.36
C ARG A 176 0.25 1.59 -22.79
N LEU A 177 0.38 1.67 -21.47
CA LEU A 177 1.65 1.98 -20.81
C LEU A 177 2.73 0.91 -21.01
N MET A 178 2.34 -0.36 -21.10
CA MET A 178 3.26 -1.46 -21.44
C MET A 178 3.71 -1.43 -22.90
N THR A 179 2.93 -0.83 -23.81
CA THR A 179 3.34 -0.66 -25.21
C THR A 179 4.21 0.57 -25.45
N THR A 180 4.05 1.63 -24.65
CA THR A 180 4.76 2.90 -24.84
C THR A 180 6.00 3.03 -23.96
N GLY A 181 6.01 2.42 -22.76
CA GLY A 181 7.12 2.49 -21.81
C GLY A 181 7.83 1.14 -21.64
N ASP A 182 9.14 1.18 -21.42
CA ASP A 182 9.93 -0.01 -21.10
C ASP A 182 9.91 -0.30 -19.58
N LEU A 183 10.07 -1.58 -19.23
CA LEU A 183 10.05 -2.08 -17.85
C LEU A 183 11.05 -1.32 -16.96
N GLU A 184 12.23 -0.99 -17.48
CA GLU A 184 13.26 -0.26 -16.74
C GLU A 184 12.75 1.13 -16.29
N HIS A 185 12.07 1.86 -17.17
CA HIS A 185 11.55 3.19 -16.85
C HIS A 185 10.46 3.12 -15.78
N TRP A 186 9.56 2.13 -15.87
CA TRP A 186 8.53 1.92 -14.85
C TRP A 186 9.11 1.47 -13.50
N ALA A 187 10.12 0.60 -13.50
CA ALA A 187 10.81 0.17 -12.28
C ALA A 187 11.54 1.34 -11.59
N LEU A 188 12.26 2.18 -12.36
CA LEU A 188 12.90 3.39 -11.82
C LEU A 188 11.87 4.43 -11.34
N GLY A 189 10.75 4.57 -12.05
CA GLY A 189 9.63 5.42 -11.64
C GLY A 189 9.05 4.96 -10.30
N TRP A 190 8.82 3.66 -10.15
CA TRP A 190 8.35 3.05 -8.90
C TRP A 190 9.29 3.30 -7.74
N GLU A 191 10.59 3.12 -7.95
CA GLU A 191 11.60 3.36 -6.92
C GLU A 191 11.63 4.84 -6.49
N LYS A 192 11.65 5.78 -7.44
CA LYS A 192 11.64 7.22 -7.16
C LYS A 192 10.38 7.63 -6.40
N LEU A 193 9.22 7.12 -6.82
CA LEU A 193 7.92 7.42 -6.21
C LEU A 193 7.83 6.86 -4.78
N SER A 194 8.29 5.62 -4.56
CA SER A 194 8.31 5.01 -3.23
C SER A 194 9.23 5.78 -2.26
N ARG A 195 10.41 6.21 -2.73
CA ARG A 195 11.31 7.05 -1.93
C ARG A 195 10.71 8.42 -1.62
N LEU A 196 10.01 9.02 -2.58
CA LEU A 196 9.36 10.32 -2.41
C LEU A 196 8.31 10.25 -1.29
N PHE A 197 7.46 9.22 -1.29
CA PHE A 197 6.41 9.06 -0.28
C PHE A 197 6.96 8.69 1.09
N ALA A 198 7.92 7.79 1.18
CA ALA A 198 8.61 7.48 2.44
C ALA A 198 9.26 8.74 3.05
N ARG A 199 9.87 9.60 2.21
CA ARG A 199 10.42 10.89 2.67
C ARG A 199 9.32 11.86 3.09
N ALA A 200 8.21 11.92 2.34
CA ALA A 200 7.09 12.79 2.68
C ALA A 200 6.52 12.50 4.06
N GLU A 201 6.39 11.22 4.41
CA GLU A 201 5.95 10.81 5.74
C GLU A 201 6.99 11.13 6.82
N ALA A 202 8.29 10.87 6.56
CA ALA A 202 9.35 11.09 7.55
C ALA A 202 9.55 12.55 7.96
N VAL A 203 9.33 13.52 7.06
CA VAL A 203 9.54 14.95 7.34
C VAL A 203 8.27 15.81 7.19
N ASN A 204 7.10 15.17 7.13
CA ASN A 204 5.79 15.82 7.03
C ASN A 204 5.72 16.84 5.86
N LEU A 205 6.09 16.41 4.66
CA LEU A 205 6.04 17.26 3.46
C LEU A 205 4.59 17.64 3.12
N GLU A 206 4.43 18.79 2.49
CA GLU A 206 3.13 19.29 2.06
C GLU A 206 2.48 18.36 1.00
N PRO A 207 1.27 17.83 1.24
CA PRO A 207 0.64 16.80 0.39
C PRO A 207 0.53 17.15 -1.09
N LYS A 208 0.15 18.39 -1.42
CA LYS A 208 -0.05 18.83 -2.80
C LYS A 208 1.27 18.84 -3.56
N GLN A 209 2.34 19.35 -2.97
CA GLN A 209 3.68 19.34 -3.55
C GLN A 209 4.19 17.92 -3.79
N VAL A 210 3.92 16.99 -2.86
CA VAL A 210 4.31 15.59 -3.01
C VAL A 210 3.56 14.94 -4.18
N LEU A 211 2.25 15.20 -4.31
CA LEU A 211 1.45 14.69 -5.43
C LEU A 211 1.96 15.21 -6.78
N LEU A 212 2.28 16.51 -6.87
CA LEU A 212 2.85 17.11 -8.09
C LEU A 212 4.18 16.45 -8.48
N ASN A 213 5.07 16.21 -7.50
CA ASN A 213 6.34 15.54 -7.75
C ASN A 213 6.15 14.07 -8.19
N ALA A 214 5.17 13.37 -7.60
CA ALA A 214 4.84 11.99 -7.98
C ALA A 214 4.36 11.92 -9.42
N ILE A 215 3.56 12.90 -9.85
CA ILE A 215 3.07 12.99 -11.22
C ILE A 215 4.19 13.24 -12.21
N THR A 216 5.07 14.20 -11.95
CA THR A 216 6.26 14.43 -12.79
C THR A 216 7.08 13.15 -12.95
N THR A 217 7.21 12.36 -11.87
CA THR A 217 7.90 11.06 -11.90
C THR A 217 7.18 10.05 -12.80
N LEU A 218 5.86 9.99 -12.75
CA LEU A 218 5.04 9.11 -13.60
C LEU A 218 5.07 9.51 -15.07
N GLN A 219 5.03 10.81 -15.38
CA GLN A 219 5.12 11.30 -16.76
C GLN A 219 6.48 10.97 -17.38
N GLN A 220 7.57 11.17 -16.61
CA GLN A 220 8.93 10.76 -17.03
C GLN A 220 9.03 9.25 -17.29
N ALA A 221 8.41 8.42 -16.45
CA ALA A 221 8.40 6.97 -16.63
C ALA A 221 7.58 6.53 -17.85
N ALA A 222 6.52 7.28 -18.19
CA ALA A 222 5.65 7.01 -19.33
C ALA A 222 6.26 7.40 -20.70
N GLY A 223 7.41 8.06 -20.71
CA GLY A 223 8.09 8.54 -21.92
C GLY A 223 7.61 9.92 -22.35
N ASP A 224 8.26 10.95 -21.83
CA ASP A 224 8.40 12.27 -22.48
C ASP A 224 9.72 12.30 -23.28
#